data_AF-A0A9C9DBS3-F1
#
_entry.id   AF-A0A9C9DBS3-F1
#
_cell.length_a   1.000
_cell.length_b   1.000
_cell.length_c   1.000
_cell.angle_alpha   90.00
_cell.angle_beta   90.00
_cell.angle_gamma   90.00
#
_symmetry.space_group_name_H-M   'P 1'
#
loop_
_entity.id
_entity.type
_entity.pdbx_description
1 polymer ?
#
loop_
_entity_poly.entity_id
_entity_poly.type
_entity_poly.pdbx_seq_one_letter_code
_entity_poly.pdbx_strand_id
1 'polypeptide(L)'
;MGNVLINGRTAVHADSGGTVSSPDVCKTPGKCRPRAYRNVAKSADAGQTAGTVFINGQPACHKDSIFTTSAGDEGGSCGGVRSGTIKGKAEFITASPNVMIEGVPAVRQGDLMTSNNRNTPPMPLMQPGAGKPPEVAMEGPGAELEAAEQPERSDWATVGEDAMLEKGLGGEHEDE
;
A
#
# COMPACT_ATOMS: atom_id res chain seq x y z
N MET A 1 2.51 7.07 13.11
CA MET A 1 1.07 7.33 13.37
C MET A 1 0.36 7.14 12.05
N GLY A 2 -0.48 6.10 11.91
CA GLY A 2 -1.18 5.83 10.65
C GLY A 2 -2.38 6.75 10.50
N ASN A 3 -2.24 7.83 9.74
CA ASN A 3 -3.26 8.85 9.48
C ASN A 3 -4.02 8.63 8.15
N VAL A 4 -3.45 7.89 7.20
CA VAL A 4 -4.09 7.58 5.91
C VAL A 4 -4.71 6.19 5.94
N LEU A 5 -6.01 6.13 5.69
CA LEU A 5 -6.79 4.90 5.70
C LEU A 5 -7.24 4.55 4.29
N ILE A 6 -7.12 3.27 3.96
CA ILE A 6 -7.52 2.68 2.69
C ILE A 6 -8.51 1.57 3.03
N ASN A 7 -9.78 1.77 2.67
CA ASN A 7 -10.89 0.89 3.07
C ASN A 7 -10.92 0.62 4.60
N GLY A 8 -10.70 1.66 5.41
CA GLY A 8 -10.70 1.56 6.88
C GLY A 8 -9.48 0.88 7.50
N ARG A 9 -8.46 0.51 6.71
CA ARG A 9 -7.20 -0.08 7.18
C ARG A 9 -6.05 0.89 6.93
N THR A 10 -5.04 0.92 7.80
CA THR A 10 -3.91 1.83 7.63
C THR A 10 -3.10 1.49 6.38
N ALA A 11 -2.65 2.50 5.64
CA ALA A 11 -1.74 2.34 4.50
C ALA A 11 -0.36 1.83 4.95
N VAL A 12 0.39 1.21 4.03
CA VAL A 12 1.72 0.67 4.32
C VAL A 12 2.78 1.56 3.67
N HIS A 13 3.81 1.88 4.43
CA HIS A 13 5.02 2.61 4.01
C HIS A 13 6.17 2.28 4.98
N ALA A 14 7.40 2.78 4.73
CA ALA A 14 8.57 2.41 5.54
C ALA A 14 8.35 2.57 7.06
N ASP A 15 7.85 3.73 7.46
CA ASP A 15 7.59 4.09 8.87
C ASP A 15 6.21 3.67 9.42
N SER A 16 5.45 2.85 8.69
CA SER A 16 4.11 2.43 9.11
C SER A 16 4.12 1.44 10.29
N GLY A 17 5.28 0.82 10.58
CA GLY A 17 5.45 -0.16 11.65
C GLY A 17 4.96 -1.57 11.27
N GLY A 18 4.80 -1.85 9.98
CA GLY A 18 4.41 -3.15 9.46
C GLY A 18 5.40 -4.25 9.78
N THR A 19 4.90 -5.38 10.26
CA THR A 19 5.65 -6.60 10.48
C THR A 19 4.81 -7.80 10.04
N VAL A 20 5.37 -8.64 9.18
CA VAL A 20 4.84 -9.98 8.93
C VAL A 20 5.72 -10.99 9.64
N SER A 21 5.10 -11.91 10.39
CA SER A 21 5.80 -13.01 11.06
C SER A 21 5.14 -14.33 10.68
N SER A 22 5.94 -15.23 10.12
CA SER A 22 5.44 -16.48 9.55
C SER A 22 6.27 -17.67 10.04
N PRO A 23 5.64 -18.85 10.20
CA PRO A 23 6.39 -20.10 10.32
C PRO A 23 7.09 -20.39 8.98
N ASP A 24 8.37 -20.73 9.04
CA ASP A 24 9.22 -20.92 7.87
C ASP A 24 9.88 -22.29 7.92
N VAL A 25 9.48 -23.20 7.04
CA VAL A 25 10.01 -24.57 7.05
C VAL A 25 11.29 -24.60 6.20
N CYS A 26 12.42 -24.67 6.89
CA CYS A 26 13.76 -24.68 6.29
C CYS A 26 14.51 -25.97 6.66
N LYS A 27 15.51 -26.32 5.85
CA LYS A 27 16.33 -27.51 6.05
C LYS A 27 17.51 -27.19 6.97
N THR A 28 17.62 -27.88 8.10
CA THR A 28 18.66 -27.65 9.12
C THR A 28 19.94 -28.45 8.85
N PRO A 29 21.14 -27.88 9.07
CA PRO A 29 22.42 -28.58 8.95
C PRO A 29 22.51 -29.92 9.71
N GLY A 30 23.44 -30.77 9.28
CA GLY A 30 23.67 -32.12 9.81
C GLY A 30 23.08 -33.20 8.91
N LYS A 31 21.76 -33.16 8.66
CA LYS A 31 21.08 -34.07 7.72
C LYS A 31 20.12 -33.37 6.75
N CYS A 32 20.16 -32.03 6.69
CA CYS A 32 19.24 -31.18 5.93
C CYS A 32 17.76 -31.58 6.08
N ARG A 33 17.35 -31.89 7.32
CA ARG A 33 15.96 -32.26 7.65
C ARG A 33 15.11 -31.00 7.82
N PRO A 34 13.86 -30.99 7.32
CA PRO A 34 12.95 -29.86 7.52
C PRO A 34 12.66 -29.57 9.00
N ARG A 35 12.74 -28.30 9.40
CA ARG A 35 12.30 -27.78 10.70
C ARG A 35 11.63 -26.43 10.51
N ALA A 36 10.67 -26.12 11.36
CA ALA A 36 10.01 -24.81 11.38
C ALA A 36 10.85 -23.79 12.15
N TYR A 37 11.06 -22.63 11.53
CA TYR A 37 11.68 -21.44 12.10
C TYR A 37 10.69 -20.30 12.12
N ARG A 38 10.99 -19.23 12.86
CA ARG A 38 10.22 -18.00 12.79
C ARG A 38 10.90 -17.06 11.81
N ASN A 39 10.23 -16.72 10.72
CA ASN A 39 10.72 -15.71 9.78
C ASN A 39 9.93 -14.41 9.97
N VAL A 40 10.63 -13.28 9.93
CA VAL A 40 10.05 -11.94 10.12
C VAL A 40 10.55 -11.00 9.03
N ALA A 41 9.64 -10.27 8.40
CA ALA A 41 9.97 -9.16 7.49
C ALA A 41 9.24 -7.88 7.95
N LYS A 42 9.83 -6.72 7.70
CA LYS A 42 9.38 -5.43 8.23
C LYS A 42 9.17 -4.40 7.13
N SER A 43 8.21 -3.50 7.35
CA SER A 43 7.93 -2.39 6.43
C SER A 43 9.10 -1.42 6.30
N ALA A 44 9.95 -1.30 7.33
CA ALA A 44 11.15 -0.47 7.28
C ALA A 44 12.09 -0.85 6.12
N ASP A 45 12.05 -2.11 5.67
CA ASP A 45 12.83 -2.62 4.55
C ASP A 45 12.04 -2.57 3.22
N ALA A 46 10.99 -1.74 3.14
CA ALA A 46 10.15 -1.62 1.95
C ALA A 46 10.96 -1.14 0.73
N GLY A 47 10.72 -1.78 -0.40
CA GLY A 47 11.29 -1.43 -1.70
C GLY A 47 10.28 -1.67 -2.81
N GLN A 48 10.59 -1.21 -4.02
CA GLN A 48 9.64 -1.19 -5.14
C GLN A 48 8.33 -0.48 -4.75
N THR A 49 8.46 0.61 -4.00
CA THR A 49 7.38 1.49 -3.57
C THR A 49 7.04 2.51 -4.66
N ALA A 50 5.95 3.25 -4.47
CA ALA A 50 5.53 4.30 -5.38
C ALA A 50 6.62 5.36 -5.62
N GLY A 51 6.64 5.96 -6.81
CA GLY A 51 7.56 7.05 -7.15
C GLY A 51 7.03 8.46 -6.84
N THR A 52 5.71 8.62 -6.86
CA THR A 52 5.01 9.92 -6.80
C THR A 52 4.08 10.08 -5.61
N VAL A 53 3.69 8.97 -4.97
CA VAL A 53 2.74 8.98 -3.85
C VAL A 53 3.45 8.76 -2.53
N PHE A 54 3.38 9.76 -1.65
CA PHE A 54 4.01 9.76 -0.34
C PHE A 54 2.96 9.81 0.77
N ILE A 55 3.13 8.98 1.79
CA ILE A 55 2.32 8.96 3.00
C ILE A 55 3.26 9.18 4.17
N ASN A 56 3.02 10.23 4.96
CA ASN A 56 3.90 10.64 6.06
C ASN A 56 5.36 10.85 5.63
N GLY A 57 5.57 11.41 4.43
CA GLY A 57 6.90 11.64 3.87
C GLY A 57 7.61 10.39 3.35
N GLN A 58 6.98 9.21 3.42
CA GLN A 58 7.54 7.96 2.92
C GLN A 58 6.82 7.51 1.65
N PRO A 59 7.54 6.95 0.65
CA PRO A 59 6.92 6.31 -0.50
C PRO A 59 5.87 5.27 -0.08
N ALA A 60 4.67 5.37 -0.65
CA ALA A 60 3.59 4.45 -0.33
C ALA A 60 3.84 3.07 -0.96
N CYS A 61 3.50 2.01 -0.23
CA CYS A 61 3.54 0.65 -0.78
C CYS A 61 2.26 0.37 -1.59
N HIS A 62 2.43 -0.38 -2.67
CA HIS A 62 1.36 -0.98 -3.47
C HIS A 62 1.61 -2.48 -3.66
N LYS A 63 0.75 -3.16 -4.42
CA LYS A 63 0.75 -4.63 -4.55
C LYS A 63 2.07 -5.23 -5.06
N ASP A 64 2.81 -4.48 -5.85
CA ASP A 64 4.12 -4.89 -6.39
C ASP A 64 5.30 -4.54 -5.46
N SER A 65 5.05 -3.79 -4.38
CA SER A 65 6.08 -3.50 -3.39
C SER A 65 6.50 -4.77 -2.64
N ILE A 66 7.72 -4.73 -2.12
CA ILE A 66 8.32 -5.84 -1.37
C ILE A 66 8.90 -5.34 -0.06
N PHE A 67 9.05 -6.22 0.92
CA PHE A 67 10.05 -6.01 1.98
C PHE A 67 11.30 -6.74 1.53
N THR A 68 12.39 -6.00 1.33
CA THR A 68 13.57 -6.47 0.60
C THR A 68 14.27 -7.64 1.29
N THR A 69 14.10 -7.80 2.60
CA THR A 69 14.71 -8.87 3.38
C THR A 69 13.80 -9.39 4.49
N SER A 70 14.20 -10.53 5.05
CA SER A 70 13.57 -11.20 6.19
C SER A 70 14.63 -11.85 7.06
N ALA A 71 14.29 -12.22 8.29
CA ALA A 71 15.24 -12.80 9.26
C ALA A 71 14.58 -13.79 10.22
N GLY A 72 15.39 -14.61 10.90
CA GLY A 72 15.01 -15.58 11.92
C GLY A 72 15.03 -17.04 11.47
N ASP A 73 15.27 -17.30 10.18
CA ASP A 73 15.38 -18.62 9.56
C ASP A 73 16.85 -19.07 9.32
N GLU A 74 17.84 -18.33 9.83
CA GLU A 74 19.27 -18.57 9.57
C GLU A 74 19.77 -19.94 10.06
N GLY A 75 19.08 -20.54 11.05
CA GLY A 75 19.37 -21.91 11.50
C GLY A 75 19.03 -22.99 10.45
N GLY A 76 18.20 -22.66 9.47
CA GLY A 76 17.82 -23.50 8.34
C GLY A 76 18.74 -23.33 7.14
N SER A 77 20.06 -23.33 7.35
CA SER A 77 21.02 -22.91 6.33
C SER A 77 21.23 -23.86 5.15
N CYS A 78 20.57 -25.03 5.11
CA CYS A 78 20.42 -25.80 3.86
C CYS A 78 19.28 -25.25 2.96
N GLY A 79 18.66 -24.12 3.33
CA GLY A 79 17.63 -23.40 2.59
C GLY A 79 16.19 -23.84 2.88
N GLY A 80 15.24 -22.98 2.51
CA GLY A 80 13.81 -23.23 2.56
C GLY A 80 13.38 -24.49 1.80
N VAL A 81 12.38 -25.20 2.29
CA VAL A 81 11.87 -26.43 1.63
C VAL A 81 11.30 -26.12 0.25
N ARG A 82 10.64 -24.97 0.10
CA ARG A 82 10.03 -24.53 -1.16
C ARG A 82 10.93 -23.56 -1.93
N SER A 83 11.53 -22.58 -1.25
CA SER A 83 12.32 -21.53 -1.93
C SER A 83 13.79 -21.91 -2.18
N GLY A 84 14.35 -22.83 -1.39
CA GLY A 84 15.79 -23.09 -1.36
C GLY A 84 16.64 -21.94 -0.81
N THR A 85 16.04 -20.83 -0.40
CA THR A 85 16.73 -19.64 0.11
C THR A 85 16.71 -19.56 1.64
N ILE A 86 17.60 -18.73 2.17
CA ILE A 86 17.63 -18.31 3.58
C ILE A 86 17.41 -16.81 3.54
N LYS A 87 16.60 -16.26 4.46
CA LYS A 87 16.15 -14.86 4.37
C LYS A 87 15.45 -14.62 3.03
N GLY A 88 15.55 -13.40 2.51
CA GLY A 88 14.96 -13.03 1.22
C GLY A 88 13.70 -12.21 1.39
N LYS A 89 13.17 -11.75 0.25
CA LYS A 89 12.09 -10.76 0.25
C LYS A 89 10.76 -11.34 0.73
N ALA A 90 9.94 -10.46 1.28
CA ALA A 90 8.51 -10.68 1.46
C ALA A 90 7.72 -9.92 0.39
N GLU A 91 6.65 -10.56 -0.10
CA GLU A 91 5.82 -10.06 -1.21
C GLU A 91 4.35 -10.08 -0.79
N PHE A 92 3.60 -9.04 -1.16
CA PHE A 92 2.15 -9.00 -0.94
C PHE A 92 1.43 -10.02 -1.82
N ILE A 93 0.29 -10.50 -1.34
CA ILE A 93 -0.59 -11.47 -2.02
C ILE A 93 -1.96 -10.85 -2.24
N THR A 94 -2.49 -10.15 -1.23
CA THR A 94 -3.73 -9.38 -1.34
C THR A 94 -3.43 -7.89 -1.32
N ALA A 95 -4.38 -7.10 -1.77
CA ALA A 95 -4.36 -5.64 -1.75
C ALA A 95 -5.80 -5.11 -1.73
N SER A 96 -5.96 -3.79 -1.74
CA SER A 96 -7.25 -3.13 -1.92
C SER A 96 -7.93 -3.57 -3.22
N PRO A 97 -9.26 -3.81 -3.21
CA PRO A 97 -10.00 -4.14 -4.43
C PRO A 97 -10.29 -2.91 -5.32
N ASN A 98 -10.14 -1.69 -4.80
CA ASN A 98 -10.64 -0.49 -5.48
C ASN A 98 -9.81 0.79 -5.26
N VAL A 99 -8.84 0.79 -4.36
CA VAL A 99 -7.90 1.91 -4.22
C VAL A 99 -6.59 1.54 -4.89
N MET A 100 -6.16 2.39 -5.82
CA MET A 100 -4.93 2.22 -6.58
C MET A 100 -3.93 3.32 -6.21
N ILE A 101 -2.65 2.97 -6.17
CA ILE A 101 -1.51 3.89 -6.09
C ILE A 101 -0.72 3.66 -7.37
N GLU A 102 -0.58 4.70 -8.20
CA GLU A 102 0.10 4.62 -9.50
C GLU A 102 -0.48 3.53 -10.42
N GLY A 103 -1.81 3.34 -10.37
CA GLY A 103 -2.50 2.31 -11.13
C GLY A 103 -2.36 0.88 -10.58
N VAL A 104 -1.59 0.70 -9.51
CA VAL A 104 -1.39 -0.61 -8.84
C VAL A 104 -2.21 -0.66 -7.55
N PRO A 105 -2.89 -1.77 -7.23
CA PRO A 105 -3.68 -1.87 -6.00
C PRO A 105 -2.89 -1.52 -4.74
N ALA A 106 -3.44 -0.63 -3.92
CA ALA A 106 -2.81 -0.19 -2.68
C ALA A 106 -2.82 -1.30 -1.62
N VAL A 107 -1.72 -1.44 -0.87
CA VAL A 107 -1.62 -2.45 0.21
C VAL A 107 -1.85 -1.82 1.58
N ARG A 108 -2.39 -2.62 2.50
CA ARG A 108 -2.96 -2.15 3.75
C ARG A 108 -2.56 -3.07 4.90
N GLN A 109 -2.76 -2.59 6.12
CA GLN A 109 -2.73 -3.45 7.31
C GLN A 109 -3.54 -4.72 7.06
N GLY A 110 -2.94 -5.85 7.35
CA GLY A 110 -3.53 -7.19 7.28
C GLY A 110 -3.85 -7.67 5.87
N ASP A 111 -3.32 -7.04 4.82
CA ASP A 111 -3.13 -7.74 3.55
C ASP A 111 -2.08 -8.85 3.72
N LEU A 112 -2.31 -9.97 3.04
CA LEU A 112 -1.49 -11.17 3.19
C LEU A 112 -0.15 -10.99 2.47
N MET A 113 0.91 -11.53 3.07
CA MET A 113 2.25 -11.60 2.48
C MET A 113 2.82 -13.01 2.61
N THR A 114 3.71 -13.38 1.69
CA THR A 114 4.65 -14.49 1.91
C THR A 114 6.06 -13.94 2.12
N SER A 115 6.90 -14.63 2.89
CA SER A 115 8.29 -14.27 3.14
C SER A 115 9.27 -15.34 2.61
N ASN A 116 10.57 -15.04 2.67
CA ASN A 116 11.67 -15.89 2.20
C ASN A 116 11.41 -16.40 0.77
N ASN A 117 11.16 -15.49 -0.18
CA ASN A 117 10.88 -15.82 -1.57
C ASN A 117 9.75 -16.86 -1.72
N ARG A 118 8.65 -16.66 -0.98
CA ARG A 118 7.47 -17.55 -0.95
C ARG A 118 7.67 -18.90 -0.28
N ASN A 119 8.67 -19.05 0.59
CA ASN A 119 8.84 -20.26 1.40
C ASN A 119 7.75 -20.40 2.48
N THR A 120 7.34 -19.26 3.07
CA THR A 120 6.35 -19.25 4.14
C THR A 120 4.92 -19.34 3.60
N PRO A 121 3.95 -19.84 4.38
CA PRO A 121 2.54 -19.65 4.07
C PRO A 121 2.17 -18.15 4.09
N PRO A 122 1.05 -17.77 3.44
CA PRO A 122 0.45 -16.45 3.55
C PRO A 122 0.17 -16.07 5.00
N MET A 123 0.66 -14.92 5.45
CA MET A 123 0.37 -14.35 6.77
C MET A 123 0.03 -12.87 6.65
N PRO A 124 -0.89 -12.33 7.48
CA PRO A 124 -1.27 -10.92 7.42
C PRO A 124 -0.13 -10.01 7.88
N LEU A 125 0.03 -8.88 7.19
CA LEU A 125 0.89 -7.78 7.65
C LEU A 125 0.29 -7.13 8.90
N MET A 126 0.98 -7.18 10.03
CA MET A 126 0.52 -6.55 11.27
C MET A 126 1.16 -5.18 11.43
N GLN A 127 0.35 -4.14 11.62
CA GLN A 127 0.77 -2.77 11.96
C GLN A 127 -0.28 -2.12 12.86
N PRO A 128 -0.01 -0.96 13.50
CA PRO A 128 -1.02 -0.22 14.23
C PRO A 128 -2.25 0.04 13.35
N GLY A 129 -3.41 -0.31 13.89
CA GLY A 129 -4.70 -0.04 13.24
C GLY A 129 -5.10 1.42 13.35
N ALA A 130 -6.15 1.76 12.62
CA ALA A 130 -6.81 3.04 12.75
C ALA A 130 -7.81 3.01 13.91
N GLY A 131 -7.99 4.14 14.60
CA GLY A 131 -9.19 4.33 15.40
C GLY A 131 -10.44 4.31 14.52
N LYS A 132 -11.60 4.00 15.11
CA LYS A 132 -12.88 4.16 14.40
C LYS A 132 -12.97 5.62 13.94
N PRO A 133 -13.19 5.92 12.65
CA PRO A 133 -13.42 7.29 12.23
C PRO A 133 -14.63 7.84 13.00
N PRO A 134 -14.65 9.15 13.31
CA PRO A 134 -15.82 9.75 13.93
C PRO A 134 -17.04 9.47 13.07
N GLU A 135 -18.15 9.17 13.73
CA GLU A 135 -19.41 8.90 13.05
C GLU A 135 -19.87 10.18 12.37
N VAL A 136 -19.94 10.18 11.04
CA VAL A 136 -20.52 11.30 10.31
C VAL A 136 -22.03 11.18 10.48
N ALA A 137 -22.61 12.03 11.32
CA ALA A 137 -24.05 12.20 11.34
C ALA A 137 -24.45 12.79 9.99
N MET A 138 -25.05 11.97 9.13
CA MET A 138 -25.68 12.50 7.92
C MET A 138 -26.87 13.31 8.41
N GLU A 139 -26.79 14.64 8.35
CA GLU A 139 -28.01 15.43 8.40
C GLU A 139 -28.86 14.97 7.22
N GLY A 140 -30.12 14.60 7.50
CA GLY A 140 -30.99 13.95 6.53
C GLY A 140 -31.18 14.79 5.26
N PRO A 141 -31.82 14.23 4.22
CA PRO A 141 -32.03 14.89 2.92
C PRO A 141 -33.07 16.04 2.98
N GLY A 142 -32.97 16.92 3.97
CA GLY A 142 -33.87 18.04 4.22
C GLY A 142 -33.17 19.32 4.67
N ALA A 143 -31.84 19.37 4.67
CA ALA A 143 -31.15 20.66 4.67
C ALA A 143 -31.26 21.20 3.24
N GLU A 144 -32.03 22.28 3.07
CA GLU A 144 -32.00 23.09 1.85
C GLU A 144 -30.53 23.43 1.59
N LEU A 145 -29.98 22.89 0.50
CA LEU A 145 -28.69 23.31 -0.01
C LEU A 145 -28.91 24.74 -0.49
N GLU A 146 -28.77 25.71 0.42
CA GLU A 146 -28.46 27.09 0.05
C GLU A 146 -27.31 26.99 -0.93
N ALA A 147 -27.55 27.45 -2.16
CA ALA A 147 -26.56 27.42 -3.21
C ALA A 147 -25.32 28.11 -2.65
N ALA A 148 -24.28 27.34 -2.36
CA ALA A 148 -23.01 27.92 -1.98
C ALA A 148 -22.63 28.86 -3.13
N GLU A 149 -22.58 30.16 -2.83
CA GLU A 149 -22.04 31.17 -3.72
C GLU A 149 -20.69 30.63 -4.16
N GLN A 150 -20.60 30.21 -5.42
CA GLN A 150 -19.36 29.68 -5.96
C GLN A 150 -18.34 30.80 -5.75
N PRO A 151 -17.24 30.60 -5.00
CA PRO A 151 -16.23 31.64 -4.89
C PRO A 151 -15.79 31.94 -6.31
N GLU A 152 -16.14 33.13 -6.75
CA GLU A 152 -16.05 33.52 -8.14
C GLU A 152 -14.60 33.36 -8.57
N ARG A 153 -14.39 32.42 -9.49
CA ARG A 153 -13.17 32.23 -10.27
C ARG A 153 -11.90 31.99 -9.42
N SER A 154 -11.45 30.73 -9.35
CA SER A 154 -10.05 30.48 -9.01
C SER A 154 -9.19 30.90 -10.20
N ASP A 155 -8.45 32.01 -10.06
CA ASP A 155 -7.42 32.41 -11.01
C ASP A 155 -6.23 31.44 -10.89
N TRP A 156 -6.32 30.28 -11.55
CA TRP A 156 -5.14 29.46 -11.80
C TRP A 156 -4.28 30.21 -12.82
N ALA A 157 -3.24 30.90 -12.35
CA ALA A 157 -2.27 31.50 -13.24
C ALA A 157 -1.52 30.38 -13.97
N THR A 158 -1.80 30.21 -15.26
CA THR A 158 -0.97 29.41 -16.15
C THR A 158 0.36 30.14 -16.30
N VAL A 159 1.40 29.65 -15.63
CA VAL A 159 2.78 30.08 -15.89
C VAL A 159 3.40 29.01 -16.78
N GLY A 160 3.48 29.29 -18.09
CA GLY A 160 4.21 28.46 -19.04
C GLY A 160 3.65 28.53 -20.46
N GLU A 161 4.35 29.28 -21.31
CA GLU A 161 4.13 29.52 -22.74
C GLU A 161 4.03 28.26 -23.62
N ASP A 162 3.47 28.46 -24.82
CA ASP A 162 3.72 27.69 -26.06
C ASP A 162 3.12 26.28 -26.23
N ALA A 163 1.80 26.19 -26.39
CA ALA A 163 1.19 25.08 -27.11
C ALA A 163 0.07 25.55 -28.05
N MET A 164 0.42 25.74 -29.33
CA MET A 164 -0.54 25.72 -30.41
C MET A 164 -1.22 24.34 -30.44
N LEU A 165 -2.56 24.26 -30.35
CA LEU A 165 -3.37 23.41 -31.22
C LEU A 165 -4.89 23.65 -31.00
N GLU A 166 -5.52 24.04 -32.10
CA GLU A 166 -6.91 23.82 -32.54
C GLU A 166 -8.11 24.41 -31.76
N LYS A 167 -8.71 25.41 -32.43
CA LYS A 167 -10.11 25.84 -32.30
C LYS A 167 -11.08 24.66 -32.34
N GLY A 168 -11.86 24.47 -31.28
CA GLY A 168 -13.22 23.89 -31.34
C GLY A 168 -14.19 24.88 -30.70
N LEU A 169 -14.91 25.70 -31.45
CA LEU A 169 -16.28 25.45 -31.93
C LEU A 169 -17.26 25.10 -30.79
N GLY A 170 -17.89 26.13 -30.24
CA GLY A 170 -19.16 26.07 -29.51
C GLY A 170 -19.92 27.35 -29.81
N GLY A 171 -20.86 27.28 -30.74
CA GLY A 171 -21.67 28.42 -31.19
C GLY A 171 -22.69 28.84 -30.14
N GLU A 172 -22.90 30.16 -30.06
CA GLU A 172 -23.98 30.78 -29.31
C GLU A 172 -25.31 30.53 -30.02
N HIS A 173 -26.32 30.09 -29.27
CA HIS A 173 -27.71 30.13 -29.70
C HIS A 173 -28.33 31.36 -29.03
N GLU A 174 -28.55 32.40 -29.82
CA GLU A 174 -29.32 33.58 -29.42
C GLU A 174 -30.81 33.26 -29.61
N ASP A 175 -31.59 33.40 -28.54
CA ASP A 175 -33.04 33.28 -28.55
C ASP A 175 -33.68 34.57 -29.12
N GLU A 176 -34.57 34.43 -30.10
CA GLU A 176 -35.66 35.38 -30.42
C GLU A 176 -37.02 34.68 -30.28
#